data_AF-X0GVM6-F1
#
_entry.id   AF-X0GVM6-F1
#
_cell.length_a   1.000
_cell.length_b   1.000
_cell.length_c   1.000
_cell.angle_alpha   90.00
_cell.angle_beta   90.00
_cell.angle_gamma   90.00
#
_symmetry.space_group_name_H-M   'P 1'
#
loop_
_entity.id
_entity.type
_entity.pdbx_description
1 polymer ?
#
loop_
_entity_poly.entity_id
_entity_poly.type
_entity_poly.pdbx_seq_one_letter_code
_entity_poly.pdbx_strand_id
1 'polypeptide(L)'
;MVFTYIEQIDYDPTTHRIRCLDHILNLALQAFLLATSKEALKAALAAIEETEDTNPYELFSAYLDVPVVEDNPASIRAHKQVQRRGGKVKAKHKGFEGWGATTALQKLHNLAVWLRNSSIHHDRWIEAVGITLGIGNDTRWSSWYHLIKRTTRKEGEIKDFIDKHPECDNFRLNGVEWDTLKRTGRFLSAFASGTLWVEGSEASLSQSLTLMDAIITFFEDEKVLYKSSPEKGLRMVHSIEMGWFILDKYYALVESTPVYAAAMLRLRVQPTSQEDEDMFMAFIEDKTIDLDALKITPLQWWLVPEQRRRYPRLHRMTINILSIAPSWAEPEQQFSGARRTQSWERLRLSPQNLQRLECMGNWFARNLVSSEELLVMMVEAVEMDDEMNIDFDEEDWAV
;
A
#
# COMPACT_ATOMS: atom_id res chain seq x y z
N MET A 1 -44.20 11.19 -8.60
CA MET A 1 -43.27 11.61 -9.66
C MET A 1 -42.28 12.60 -9.05
N VAL A 2 -41.12 12.15 -8.60
CA VAL A 2 -40.00 13.02 -8.24
C VAL A 2 -38.73 12.37 -8.83
N PHE A 3 -38.66 12.39 -10.15
CA PHE A 3 -37.49 12.01 -10.93
C PHE A 3 -37.46 12.95 -12.13
N THR A 4 -36.95 14.17 -11.92
CA THR A 4 -36.61 15.11 -13.00
C THR A 4 -35.80 16.24 -12.37
N TYR A 5 -34.68 16.60 -13.00
CA TYR A 5 -33.64 17.57 -12.57
C TYR A 5 -32.50 17.00 -11.71
N ILE A 6 -31.91 15.89 -12.16
CA ILE A 6 -30.44 15.83 -12.17
C ILE A 6 -30.09 16.33 -13.57
N GLU A 7 -29.69 17.60 -13.70
CA GLU A 7 -28.94 18.05 -14.88
C GLU A 7 -27.80 17.04 -15.10
N GLN A 8 -27.47 16.72 -16.36
CA GLN A 8 -26.40 15.79 -16.69
C GLN A 8 -25.10 16.22 -15.99
N ILE A 9 -24.83 15.66 -14.80
CA ILE A 9 -23.55 15.78 -14.15
C ILE A 9 -22.59 15.02 -15.04
N ASP A 10 -21.77 15.75 -15.79
CA ASP A 10 -20.64 15.21 -16.55
C ASP A 10 -19.59 14.75 -15.54
N TYR A 11 -19.80 13.54 -15.01
CA TYR A 11 -18.92 12.92 -14.04
C TYR A 11 -18.04 11.91 -14.77
N ASP A 12 -16.78 12.24 -14.98
CA ASP A 12 -15.80 11.27 -15.45
C ASP A 12 -15.30 10.41 -14.26
N PRO A 13 -15.67 9.13 -14.19
CA PRO A 13 -15.25 8.26 -13.10
C PRO A 13 -13.73 7.99 -13.12
N THR A 14 -13.05 8.23 -14.24
CA THR A 14 -11.61 7.94 -14.37
C THR A 14 -10.76 9.02 -13.72
N THR A 15 -11.07 10.30 -13.99
CA THR A 15 -10.40 11.44 -13.37
C THR A 15 -10.75 11.54 -11.88
N HIS A 16 -12.03 11.46 -11.54
CA HIS A 16 -12.54 11.74 -10.19
C HIS A 16 -12.48 10.57 -9.21
N ARG A 17 -12.03 9.37 -9.60
CA ARG A 17 -11.96 8.22 -8.68
C ARG A 17 -11.11 8.50 -7.44
N ILE A 18 -11.60 8.00 -6.30
CA ILE A 18 -10.83 7.94 -5.06
C ILE A 18 -9.72 6.91 -5.23
N ARG A 19 -8.49 7.32 -4.95
CA ARG A 19 -7.30 6.47 -5.04
C ARG A 19 -6.92 6.01 -3.64
N CYS A 20 -6.59 4.73 -3.51
CA CYS A 20 -6.12 4.14 -2.27
C CYS A 20 -4.78 4.74 -1.84
N LEU A 21 -4.69 5.22 -0.59
CA LEU A 21 -3.46 5.78 -0.05
C LEU A 21 -2.33 4.74 0.01
N ASP A 22 -2.62 3.52 0.51
CA ASP A 22 -1.61 2.46 0.60
C ASP A 22 -1.06 2.07 -0.77
N HIS A 23 -1.91 2.13 -1.80
CA HIS A 23 -1.49 1.86 -3.17
C HIS A 23 -0.55 2.94 -3.68
N ILE A 24 -0.87 4.22 -3.44
CA ILE A 24 -0.02 5.36 -3.80
C ILE A 24 1.33 5.26 -3.09
N LEU A 25 1.32 5.02 -1.77
CA LEU A 25 2.54 4.85 -0.97
C LEU A 25 3.37 3.66 -1.45
N ASN A 26 2.73 2.55 -1.78
CA ASN A 26 3.44 1.39 -2.33
C ASN A 26 4.09 1.70 -3.67
N LEU A 27 3.43 2.42 -4.57
CA LEU A 27 4.02 2.84 -5.85
C LEU A 27 5.21 3.79 -5.64
N ALA A 28 5.09 4.78 -4.76
CA ALA A 28 6.16 5.71 -4.44
C ALA A 28 7.37 4.98 -3.82
N LEU A 29 7.13 4.07 -2.88
CA LEU A 29 8.18 3.31 -2.21
C LEU A 29 8.81 2.24 -3.11
N GLN A 30 8.06 1.68 -4.06
CA GLN A 30 8.63 0.84 -5.12
C GLN A 30 9.52 1.66 -6.05
N ALA A 31 9.12 2.88 -6.43
CA ALA A 31 9.96 3.75 -7.24
C ALA A 31 11.26 4.10 -6.49
N PHE A 32 11.17 4.37 -5.19
CA PHE A 32 12.31 4.61 -4.29
C PHE A 32 13.25 3.41 -4.17
N LEU A 33 12.71 2.19 -3.93
CA LEU A 33 13.52 0.98 -3.68
C LEU A 33 14.07 0.32 -4.94
N LEU A 34 13.25 0.26 -5.99
CA LEU A 34 13.42 -0.67 -7.10
C LEU A 34 13.47 0.05 -8.46
N ALA A 35 13.37 1.38 -8.47
CA ALA A 35 13.35 2.18 -9.69
C ALA A 35 12.27 1.73 -10.70
N THR A 36 11.08 1.36 -10.19
CA THR A 36 10.00 0.74 -10.99
C THR A 36 9.31 1.68 -12.00
N SER A 37 9.63 2.97 -12.00
CA SER A 37 9.03 3.95 -12.91
C SER A 37 10.06 4.66 -13.79
N LYS A 38 9.95 4.47 -15.11
CA LYS A 38 10.74 5.19 -16.13
C LYS A 38 10.52 6.70 -16.07
N GLU A 39 9.28 7.13 -15.86
CA GLU A 39 8.93 8.55 -15.77
C GLU A 39 9.59 9.19 -14.55
N ALA A 40 9.50 8.53 -13.40
CA ALA A 40 10.13 9.00 -12.16
C ALA A 40 11.65 9.04 -12.28
N LEU A 41 12.24 8.05 -12.95
CA LEU A 41 13.68 8.01 -13.20
C LEU A 41 14.13 9.19 -14.05
N LYS A 42 13.43 9.49 -15.15
CA LYS A 42 13.73 10.65 -15.99
C LYS A 42 13.61 11.96 -15.22
N ALA A 43 12.55 12.11 -14.43
CA ALA A 43 12.32 13.31 -13.63
C ALA A 43 13.42 13.53 -12.58
N ALA A 44 13.87 12.46 -11.90
CA ALA A 44 14.97 12.53 -10.94
C ALA A 44 16.29 12.95 -11.59
N LEU A 45 16.59 12.44 -12.79
CA LEU A 45 17.82 12.81 -13.50
C LEU A 45 17.81 14.25 -14.03
N ALA A 46 16.66 14.71 -14.54
CA ALA A 46 16.48 16.10 -14.96
C ALA A 46 16.64 17.10 -13.80
N ALA A 47 16.24 16.71 -12.59
CA ALA A 47 16.32 17.56 -11.39
C ALA A 47 17.76 17.80 -10.88
N ILE A 48 18.76 17.11 -11.44
CA ILE A 48 20.18 17.18 -11.01
C ILE A 48 21.08 17.81 -12.11
N GLU A 49 20.48 18.44 -13.14
CA GLU A 49 21.19 19.18 -14.21
C GLU A 49 22.20 18.33 -15.02
N GLU A 50 21.93 17.06 -15.26
CA GLU A 50 22.74 16.23 -16.17
C GLU A 50 22.15 16.18 -17.58
N THR A 51 23.05 16.32 -18.58
CA THR A 51 22.77 16.61 -19.99
C THR A 51 21.70 15.71 -20.64
N GLU A 52 20.78 16.34 -21.39
CA GLU A 52 19.62 15.72 -22.07
C GLU A 52 19.97 14.61 -23.09
N ASP A 53 21.24 14.46 -23.47
CA ASP A 53 21.68 13.58 -24.56
C ASP A 53 22.16 12.18 -24.13
N THR A 54 22.25 11.88 -22.83
CA THR A 54 22.70 10.56 -22.35
C THR A 54 21.52 9.67 -22.00
N ASN A 55 21.61 8.37 -22.33
CA ASN A 55 20.59 7.39 -21.96
C ASN A 55 20.41 7.39 -20.43
N PRO A 56 19.23 7.80 -19.91
CA PRO A 56 18.96 7.92 -18.47
C PRO A 56 19.29 6.65 -17.68
N TYR A 57 19.22 5.50 -18.34
CA TYR A 57 19.48 4.20 -17.75
C TYR A 57 20.97 3.89 -17.59
N GLU A 58 21.79 4.24 -18.57
CA GLU A 58 23.25 4.03 -18.48
C GLU A 58 23.84 4.91 -17.39
N LEU A 59 23.38 6.16 -17.33
CA LEU A 59 23.74 7.13 -16.31
C LEU A 59 23.34 6.61 -14.91
N PHE A 60 22.10 6.16 -14.75
CA PHE A 60 21.63 5.59 -13.49
C PHE A 60 22.36 4.29 -13.09
N SER A 61 22.64 3.39 -14.04
CA SER A 61 23.42 2.17 -13.75
C SER A 61 24.87 2.48 -13.35
N ALA A 62 25.47 3.50 -13.97
CA ALA A 62 26.81 3.98 -13.65
C ALA A 62 26.86 4.65 -12.27
N TYR A 63 25.81 5.37 -11.88
CA TYR A 63 25.71 6.02 -10.58
C TYR A 63 25.46 5.07 -9.40
N LEU A 64 24.92 3.88 -9.67
CA LEU A 64 24.54 2.92 -8.64
C LEU A 64 25.51 1.73 -8.50
N ASP A 65 26.61 1.70 -9.26
CA ASP A 65 27.53 0.55 -9.35
C ASP A 65 26.79 -0.77 -9.65
N VAL A 66 25.79 -0.70 -10.55
CA VAL A 66 24.95 -1.84 -10.93
C VAL A 66 25.49 -2.45 -12.24
N PRO A 67 25.80 -3.76 -12.28
CA PRO A 67 26.13 -4.41 -13.54
C PRO A 67 24.92 -4.37 -14.48
N VAL A 68 25.12 -3.87 -15.70
CA VAL A 68 24.14 -3.99 -16.78
C VAL A 68 23.92 -5.49 -17.02
N VAL A 69 22.72 -5.98 -16.70
CA VAL A 69 22.39 -7.39 -16.92
C VAL A 69 22.23 -7.61 -18.42
N GLU A 70 23.27 -8.14 -19.06
CA GLU A 70 23.12 -8.82 -20.35
C GLU A 70 22.45 -10.18 -20.13
N ASP A 71 21.51 -10.52 -21.02
CA ASP A 71 20.59 -11.67 -20.95
C ASP A 71 21.23 -12.96 -20.41
N ASN A 72 20.80 -13.40 -19.22
CA ASN A 72 21.20 -14.71 -18.68
C ASN A 72 20.36 -15.84 -19.33
N PRO A 73 20.96 -16.85 -19.99
CA PRO A 73 20.22 -17.94 -20.65
C PRO A 73 19.34 -18.78 -19.71
N ALA A 74 19.51 -18.69 -18.39
CA ALA A 74 18.65 -19.34 -17.39
C ALA A 74 17.23 -18.72 -17.29
N SER A 75 17.09 -17.39 -17.43
CA SER A 75 15.79 -16.71 -17.42
C SER A 75 14.98 -17.04 -18.68
N ILE A 76 15.67 -17.18 -19.82
CA ILE A 76 15.10 -17.61 -21.10
C ILE A 76 14.49 -19.02 -21.01
N ARG A 77 15.13 -19.94 -20.28
CA ARG A 77 14.61 -21.31 -20.07
C ARG A 77 13.38 -21.33 -19.17
N ALA A 78 13.37 -20.55 -18.07
CA ALA A 78 12.22 -20.47 -17.18
C ALA A 78 10.97 -19.91 -17.89
N HIS A 79 11.14 -18.91 -18.76
CA HIS A 79 10.04 -18.32 -19.53
C HIS A 79 9.49 -19.25 -20.64
N LYS A 80 10.35 -20.03 -21.31
CA LYS A 80 9.89 -21.05 -22.27
C LYS A 80 9.06 -22.16 -21.61
N GLN A 81 9.30 -22.44 -20.34
CA GLN A 81 8.58 -23.48 -19.59
C GLN A 81 7.19 -22.99 -19.14
N VAL A 82 7.04 -21.71 -18.83
CA VAL A 82 5.75 -21.10 -18.45
C VAL A 82 4.84 -20.85 -19.66
N GLN A 83 5.38 -20.52 -20.84
CA GLN A 83 4.59 -20.34 -22.07
C GLN A 83 3.91 -21.63 -22.57
N ARG A 84 4.40 -22.82 -22.20
CA ARG A 84 3.74 -24.10 -22.55
C ARG A 84 2.46 -24.36 -21.76
N ARG A 85 2.19 -23.60 -20.68
CA ARG A 85 1.01 -23.74 -19.82
C ARG A 85 0.06 -22.54 -20.01
N GLY A 86 -0.42 -22.32 -21.23
CA GLY A 86 -1.72 -21.70 -21.59
C GLY A 86 -2.22 -20.40 -20.94
N GLY A 87 -1.48 -19.74 -20.05
CA GLY A 87 -1.92 -18.51 -19.38
C GLY A 87 -1.70 -17.30 -20.28
N LYS A 88 -2.74 -16.49 -20.52
CA LYS A 88 -2.62 -15.17 -21.14
C LYS A 88 -1.76 -14.27 -20.24
N VAL A 89 -0.45 -14.24 -20.49
CA VAL A 89 0.47 -13.29 -19.87
C VAL A 89 0.33 -11.97 -20.63
N LYS A 90 -0.20 -10.93 -19.96
CA LYS A 90 -0.06 -9.54 -20.43
C LYS A 90 1.42 -9.32 -20.73
N ALA A 91 1.74 -8.91 -21.96
CA ALA A 91 3.10 -8.66 -22.39
C ALA A 91 3.76 -7.62 -21.47
N LYS A 92 4.55 -8.08 -20.48
CA LYS A 92 5.50 -7.23 -19.78
C LYS A 92 6.48 -6.71 -20.83
N HIS A 93 6.62 -5.39 -20.91
CA HIS A 93 7.61 -4.76 -21.78
C HIS A 93 8.99 -5.38 -21.51
N LYS A 94 9.52 -6.06 -22.53
CA LYS A 94 10.88 -6.60 -22.57
C LYS A 94 11.87 -5.45 -22.34
N GLY A 95 12.72 -5.57 -21.32
CA GLY A 95 13.72 -4.56 -20.95
C GLY A 95 13.53 -3.94 -19.57
N PHE A 96 12.47 -4.30 -18.83
CA PHE A 96 12.18 -3.74 -17.51
C PHE A 96 11.94 -4.82 -16.46
N GLU A 97 13.03 -5.34 -15.88
CA GLU A 97 12.98 -6.11 -14.63
C GLU A 97 13.51 -5.23 -13.50
N GLY A 98 12.67 -4.33 -12.99
CA GLY A 98 12.96 -3.43 -11.88
C GLY A 98 13.09 -4.15 -10.53
N TRP A 99 14.04 -5.09 -10.41
CA TRP A 99 14.31 -5.82 -9.16
C TRP A 99 15.79 -5.63 -8.72
N GLY A 100 16.64 -5.05 -9.58
CA GLY A 100 18.10 -5.10 -9.48
C GLY A 100 18.84 -3.75 -9.46
N ALA A 101 18.21 -2.64 -9.07
CA ALA A 101 18.90 -1.34 -8.99
C ALA A 101 19.84 -1.22 -7.77
N THR A 102 19.94 -2.25 -6.92
CA THR A 102 20.83 -2.24 -5.75
C THR A 102 21.43 -3.62 -5.53
N THR A 103 22.75 -3.72 -5.67
CA THR A 103 23.54 -4.92 -5.34
C THR A 103 23.23 -5.45 -3.93
N ALA A 104 23.10 -4.56 -2.94
CA ALA A 104 22.74 -4.92 -1.56
C ALA A 104 21.35 -5.58 -1.40
N LEU A 105 20.30 -5.04 -2.04
CA LEU A 105 18.95 -5.60 -1.97
C LEU A 105 18.88 -6.94 -2.71
N GLN A 106 19.59 -7.05 -3.85
CA GLN A 106 19.67 -8.30 -4.61
C GLN A 106 20.39 -9.40 -3.82
N LYS A 107 21.55 -9.09 -3.20
CA LYS A 107 22.27 -10.02 -2.33
C LYS A 107 21.39 -10.48 -1.17
N LEU A 108 20.66 -9.56 -0.56
CA LEU A 108 19.76 -9.86 0.55
C LEU A 108 18.58 -10.75 0.13
N HIS A 109 17.97 -10.46 -1.03
CA HIS A 109 16.93 -11.30 -1.60
C HIS A 109 17.46 -12.70 -1.93
N ASN A 110 18.63 -12.80 -2.55
CA ASN A 110 19.24 -14.07 -2.89
C ASN A 110 19.57 -14.90 -1.65
N LEU A 111 20.04 -14.28 -0.57
CA LEU A 111 20.24 -14.94 0.73
C LEU A 111 18.91 -15.49 1.27
N ALA A 112 17.84 -14.68 1.26
CA ALA A 112 16.52 -15.11 1.73
C ALA A 112 15.96 -16.28 0.90
N VAL A 113 16.15 -16.25 -0.43
CA VAL A 113 15.75 -17.34 -1.33
C VAL A 113 16.57 -18.60 -1.06
N TRP A 114 17.89 -18.47 -0.89
CA TRP A 114 18.78 -19.58 -0.56
C TRP A 114 18.38 -20.29 0.73
N LEU A 115 18.05 -19.52 1.78
CA LEU A 115 17.56 -20.06 3.05
C LEU A 115 16.21 -20.76 2.92
N ARG A 116 15.32 -20.29 2.03
CA ARG A 116 14.00 -20.92 1.84
C ARG A 116 14.07 -22.22 1.04
N ASN A 117 15.01 -22.31 0.09
CA ASN A 117 15.08 -23.44 -0.84
C ASN A 117 15.62 -24.73 -0.19
N SER A 118 16.14 -24.66 1.04
CA SER A 118 16.68 -25.81 1.76
C SER A 118 16.32 -25.72 3.23
N SER A 119 15.61 -26.72 3.74
CA SER A 119 15.30 -26.83 5.17
C SER A 119 16.58 -26.88 6.02
N ILE A 120 17.65 -27.50 5.51
CA ILE A 120 18.93 -27.59 6.22
C ILE A 120 19.56 -26.20 6.40
N HIS A 121 19.54 -25.36 5.36
CA HIS A 121 20.04 -23.99 5.44
C HIS A 121 19.17 -23.14 6.38
N HIS A 122 17.85 -23.34 6.32
CA HIS A 122 16.89 -22.68 7.21
C HIS A 122 17.14 -23.01 8.69
N ASP A 123 17.29 -24.30 9.02
CA ASP A 123 17.47 -24.75 10.40
C ASP A 123 18.79 -24.25 10.98
N ARG A 124 19.89 -24.37 10.23
CA ARG A 124 21.21 -23.83 10.61
C ARG A 124 21.18 -22.33 10.83
N TRP A 125 20.45 -21.61 9.98
CA TRP A 125 20.28 -20.17 10.10
C TRP A 125 19.48 -19.79 11.35
N ILE A 126 18.38 -20.51 11.64
CA ILE A 126 17.60 -20.28 12.85
C ILE A 126 18.47 -20.53 14.08
N GLU A 127 19.26 -21.59 14.10
CA GLU A 127 20.17 -21.90 15.22
C GLU A 127 21.22 -20.81 15.43
N ALA A 128 21.81 -20.29 14.35
CA ALA A 128 22.89 -19.31 14.44
C ALA A 128 22.41 -17.85 14.64
N VAL A 129 21.37 -17.44 13.92
CA VAL A 129 20.93 -16.03 13.84
C VAL A 129 19.66 -15.78 14.68
N GLY A 130 18.85 -16.82 14.91
CA GLY A 130 17.66 -16.76 15.76
C GLY A 130 16.46 -16.02 15.16
N ILE A 131 16.44 -15.80 13.84
CA ILE A 131 15.35 -15.13 13.14
C ILE A 131 15.02 -15.83 11.82
N THR A 132 13.78 -15.72 11.36
CA THR A 132 13.41 -16.09 9.99
C THR A 132 13.48 -14.87 9.08
N LEU A 133 14.18 -15.00 7.95
CA LEU A 133 14.12 -13.99 6.89
C LEU A 133 12.87 -14.22 6.04
N GLY A 134 11.98 -13.22 6.01
CA GLY A 134 10.91 -13.17 5.02
C GLY A 134 11.49 -12.88 3.64
N ILE A 135 10.76 -13.24 2.59
CA ILE A 135 11.15 -12.89 1.21
C ILE A 135 10.61 -11.50 0.87
N GLY A 136 11.47 -10.68 0.25
CA GLY A 136 11.05 -9.43 -0.37
C GLY A 136 10.03 -9.72 -1.46
N ASN A 137 8.86 -9.10 -1.37
CA ASN A 137 7.83 -9.16 -2.40
C ASN A 137 7.92 -7.90 -3.25
N ASP A 138 7.99 -8.07 -4.55
CA ASP A 138 8.23 -7.00 -5.52
C ASP A 138 6.99 -6.14 -5.72
N THR A 139 5.85 -6.64 -5.23
CA THR A 139 4.59 -5.91 -5.19
C THR A 139 4.37 -5.15 -3.88
N ARG A 140 5.19 -5.33 -2.83
CA ARG A 140 4.94 -4.75 -1.50
C ARG A 140 6.21 -4.23 -0.81
N TRP A 141 6.25 -2.92 -0.59
CA TRP A 141 7.36 -2.26 0.12
C TRP A 141 7.55 -2.75 1.57
N SER A 142 6.47 -3.14 2.26
CA SER A 142 6.51 -3.57 3.66
C SER A 142 7.31 -4.87 3.85
N SER A 143 7.26 -5.78 2.87
CA SER A 143 8.08 -7.00 2.86
C SER A 143 9.58 -6.65 2.83
N TRP A 144 9.96 -5.70 1.98
CA TRP A 144 11.34 -5.20 1.91
C TRP A 144 11.75 -4.48 3.20
N TYR A 145 10.90 -3.60 3.73
CA TYR A 145 11.15 -2.93 5.01
C TYR A 145 11.43 -3.93 6.14
N HIS A 146 10.57 -4.93 6.31
CA HIS A 146 10.76 -5.94 7.35
C HIS A 146 12.00 -6.80 7.12
N LEU A 147 12.33 -7.13 5.88
CA LEU A 147 13.56 -7.84 5.54
C LEU A 147 14.79 -7.01 5.91
N ILE A 148 14.85 -5.73 5.50
CA ILE A 148 15.94 -4.80 5.81
C ILE A 148 16.06 -4.59 7.33
N LYS A 149 14.94 -4.34 8.01
CA LYS A 149 14.89 -4.10 9.46
C LYS A 149 15.39 -5.30 10.27
N ARG A 150 15.01 -6.53 9.90
CA ARG A 150 15.50 -7.74 10.58
C ARG A 150 16.98 -7.96 10.33
N THR A 151 17.42 -7.76 9.10
CA THR A 151 18.80 -7.97 8.67
C THR A 151 19.76 -6.98 9.35
N THR A 152 19.41 -5.69 9.36
CA THR A 152 20.21 -4.65 10.01
C THR A 152 20.27 -4.81 11.53
N ARG A 153 19.24 -5.38 12.17
CA ARG A 153 19.26 -5.69 13.61
C ARG A 153 20.21 -6.83 13.98
N LYS A 154 20.44 -7.76 13.05
CA LYS A 154 21.24 -8.98 13.25
C LYS A 154 22.56 -8.95 12.46
N GLU A 155 23.07 -7.75 12.17
CA GLU A 155 24.25 -7.57 11.32
C GLU A 155 25.46 -8.39 11.78
N GLY A 156 25.73 -8.43 13.10
CA GLY A 156 26.86 -9.18 13.65
C GLY A 156 26.70 -10.69 13.45
N GLU A 157 25.55 -11.24 13.83
CA GLU A 157 25.26 -12.66 13.72
C GLU A 157 25.22 -13.12 12.26
N ILE A 158 24.76 -12.27 11.34
CA ILE A 158 24.74 -12.55 9.90
C ILE A 158 26.16 -12.58 9.34
N LYS A 159 27.03 -11.64 9.73
CA LYS A 159 28.44 -11.65 9.32
C LYS A 159 29.14 -12.91 9.83
N ASP A 160 28.96 -13.25 11.10
CA ASP A 160 29.52 -14.47 11.71
C ASP A 160 29.01 -15.75 11.01
N PHE A 161 27.73 -15.78 10.61
CA PHE A 161 27.17 -16.90 9.89
C PHE A 161 27.80 -17.05 8.50
N ILE A 162 27.92 -15.96 7.75
CA ILE A 162 28.53 -15.95 6.41
C ILE A 162 30.01 -16.33 6.50
N ASP A 163 30.74 -15.85 7.50
CA ASP A 163 32.16 -16.21 7.72
C ASP A 163 32.36 -17.70 7.99
N LYS A 164 31.38 -18.37 8.61
CA LYS A 164 31.40 -19.82 8.86
C LYS A 164 30.94 -20.66 7.68
N HIS A 165 30.31 -20.06 6.67
CA HIS A 165 29.70 -20.74 5.52
C HIS A 165 30.19 -20.14 4.20
N PRO A 166 31.29 -20.66 3.63
CA PRO A 166 31.86 -20.15 2.37
C PRO A 166 30.89 -20.19 1.18
N GLU A 167 29.91 -21.09 1.21
CA GLU A 167 28.80 -21.16 0.25
C GLU A 167 27.94 -19.88 0.18
N CYS A 168 27.98 -19.05 1.22
CA CYS A 168 27.27 -17.78 1.32
C CYS A 168 28.11 -16.56 0.89
N ASP A 169 29.37 -16.72 0.47
CA ASP A 169 30.25 -15.57 0.16
C ASP A 169 29.71 -14.69 -0.97
N ASN A 170 28.97 -15.26 -1.92
CA ASN A 170 28.29 -14.51 -2.99
C ASN A 170 27.21 -13.53 -2.46
N PHE A 171 26.73 -13.73 -1.23
CA PHE A 171 25.73 -12.89 -0.57
C PHE A 171 26.35 -11.89 0.40
N ARG A 172 27.67 -11.87 0.54
CA ARG A 172 28.39 -11.01 1.49
C ARG A 172 28.16 -9.53 1.15
N LEU A 173 27.62 -8.82 2.13
CA LEU A 173 27.40 -7.38 2.08
C LEU A 173 28.65 -6.65 2.59
N ASN A 174 29.16 -5.70 1.80
CA ASN A 174 30.28 -4.83 2.20
C ASN A 174 29.80 -3.72 3.15
N GLY A 175 30.73 -2.96 3.75
CA GLY A 175 30.38 -1.90 4.72
C GLY A 175 29.47 -0.81 4.15
N VAL A 176 29.66 -0.44 2.88
CA VAL A 176 28.85 0.57 2.17
C VAL A 176 27.43 0.05 1.90
N GLU A 177 27.31 -1.23 1.52
CA GLU A 177 26.03 -1.90 1.31
C GLU A 177 25.23 -2.01 2.60
N TRP A 178 25.89 -2.34 3.72
CA TRP A 178 25.27 -2.32 5.05
C TRP A 178 24.79 -0.93 5.47
N ASP A 179 25.63 0.09 5.28
CA ASP A 179 25.25 1.47 5.58
C ASP A 179 24.07 1.93 4.72
N THR A 180 24.07 1.56 3.44
CA THR A 180 22.95 1.89 2.55
C THR A 180 21.65 1.22 3.03
N LEU A 181 21.69 -0.07 3.39
CA LEU A 181 20.52 -0.76 3.94
C LEU A 181 20.01 -0.10 5.22
N LYS A 182 20.89 0.41 6.08
CA LYS A 182 20.51 1.17 7.29
C LYS A 182 19.83 2.48 6.93
N ARG A 183 20.36 3.26 5.98
CA ARG A 183 19.73 4.50 5.49
C ARG A 183 18.36 4.23 4.89
N THR A 184 18.26 3.25 4.00
CA THR A 184 16.99 2.81 3.40
C THR A 184 16.00 2.36 4.48
N GLY A 185 16.42 1.57 5.46
CA GLY A 185 15.58 1.11 6.55
C GLY A 185 15.08 2.25 7.45
N ARG A 186 15.92 3.26 7.72
CA ARG A 186 15.53 4.47 8.47
C ARG A 186 14.48 5.27 7.71
N PHE A 187 14.69 5.50 6.42
CA PHE A 187 13.73 6.19 5.55
C PHE A 187 12.36 5.49 5.55
N LEU A 188 12.35 4.17 5.31
CA LEU A 188 11.11 3.37 5.30
C LEU A 188 10.39 3.30 6.66
N SER A 189 11.10 3.52 7.77
CA SER A 189 10.49 3.44 9.10
C SER A 189 9.46 4.55 9.37
N ALA A 190 9.61 5.71 8.72
CA ALA A 190 8.64 6.80 8.76
C ALA A 190 7.30 6.35 8.17
N PHE A 191 7.33 5.66 7.02
CA PHE A 191 6.15 5.12 6.35
C PHE A 191 5.49 4.02 7.17
N ALA A 192 6.27 3.13 7.79
CA ALA A 192 5.70 2.08 8.64
C ALA A 192 4.97 2.65 9.86
N SER A 193 5.40 3.80 10.36
CA SER A 193 4.72 4.50 11.45
C SER A 193 3.51 5.28 10.92
N GLY A 194 3.63 5.89 9.74
CA GLY A 194 2.58 6.65 9.09
C GLY A 194 1.40 5.81 8.60
N THR A 195 1.63 4.63 8.00
CA THR A 195 0.53 3.74 7.59
C THR A 195 -0.20 3.20 8.80
N LEU A 196 0.51 2.86 9.89
CA LEU A 196 -0.12 2.44 11.13
C LEU A 196 -1.08 3.51 11.71
N TRP A 197 -0.78 4.80 11.50
CA TRP A 197 -1.67 5.89 11.92
C TRP A 197 -2.98 5.94 11.10
N VAL A 198 -2.95 5.52 9.84
CA VAL A 198 -4.10 5.55 8.91
C VAL A 198 -4.82 4.19 8.82
N GLU A 199 -4.23 3.12 9.35
CA GLU A 199 -4.82 1.76 9.41
C GLU A 199 -5.86 1.57 10.53
N GLY A 200 -6.14 2.61 11.34
CA GLY A 200 -7.14 2.54 12.41
C GLY A 200 -8.57 2.41 11.87
N SER A 201 -9.45 1.70 12.60
CA SER A 201 -10.86 1.50 12.22
C SER A 201 -11.71 2.78 12.19
N GLU A 202 -11.18 3.89 12.70
CA GLU A 202 -11.82 5.22 12.65
C GLU A 202 -11.16 6.14 11.60
N ALA A 203 -10.29 5.60 10.75
CA ALA A 203 -9.57 6.40 9.79
C ALA A 203 -10.48 6.92 8.68
N SER A 204 -10.37 8.21 8.40
CA SER A 204 -11.19 8.88 7.38
C SER A 204 -10.33 9.41 6.25
N LEU A 205 -10.95 9.63 5.09
CA LEU A 205 -10.30 10.24 3.92
C LEU A 205 -9.53 11.55 4.24
N SER A 206 -9.99 12.31 5.23
CA SER A 206 -9.32 13.56 5.66
C SER A 206 -7.93 13.31 6.28
N GLN A 207 -7.72 12.15 6.92
CA GLN A 207 -6.40 11.77 7.43
C GLN A 207 -5.43 11.37 6.31
N SER A 208 -5.94 10.90 5.15
CA SER A 208 -5.07 10.63 4.00
C SER A 208 -4.28 11.86 3.58
N LEU A 209 -4.97 13.00 3.53
CA LEU A 209 -4.35 14.27 3.12
C LEU A 209 -3.32 14.73 4.14
N THR A 210 -3.66 14.70 5.43
CA THR A 210 -2.70 14.99 6.50
C THR A 210 -1.47 14.09 6.43
N LEU A 211 -1.64 12.79 6.13
CA LEU A 211 -0.50 11.90 5.95
C LEU A 211 0.28 12.23 4.67
N MET A 212 -0.39 12.51 3.55
CA MET A 212 0.29 12.90 2.30
C MET A 212 1.14 14.16 2.49
N ASP A 213 0.60 15.20 3.14
CA ASP A 213 1.33 16.45 3.45
C ASP A 213 2.56 16.18 4.31
N ALA A 214 2.41 15.38 5.37
CA ALA A 214 3.50 15.01 6.25
C ALA A 214 4.57 14.19 5.52
N ILE A 215 4.17 13.28 4.62
CA ILE A 215 5.10 12.46 3.85
C ILE A 215 5.82 13.28 2.79
N ILE A 216 5.13 14.17 2.06
CA ILE A 216 5.77 15.05 1.07
C ILE A 216 6.83 15.92 1.77
N THR A 217 6.47 16.53 2.89
CA THR A 217 7.41 17.31 3.71
C THR A 217 8.61 16.45 4.15
N PHE A 218 8.36 15.21 4.59
CA PHE A 218 9.42 14.27 4.95
C PHE A 218 10.36 13.93 3.78
N PHE A 219 9.84 13.74 2.57
CA PHE A 219 10.68 13.53 1.37
C PHE A 219 11.56 14.75 1.07
N GLU A 220 11.02 15.96 1.21
CA GLU A 220 11.74 17.22 0.97
C GLU A 220 12.85 17.44 2.01
N ASP A 221 12.55 17.19 3.29
CA ASP A 221 13.52 17.28 4.39
C ASP A 221 14.67 16.28 4.21
N GLU A 222 14.35 15.02 3.92
CA GLU A 222 15.37 13.99 3.67
C GLU A 222 16.19 14.32 2.42
N LYS A 223 15.58 14.88 1.37
CA LYS A 223 16.29 15.35 0.18
C LYS A 223 17.31 16.43 0.52
N VAL A 224 16.95 17.42 1.35
CA VAL A 224 17.88 18.47 1.80
C VAL A 224 19.01 17.88 2.65
N LEU A 225 18.69 16.94 3.54
CA LEU A 225 19.67 16.26 4.39
C LEU A 225 20.75 15.55 3.56
N TYR A 226 20.36 14.74 2.58
CA TYR A 226 21.33 14.01 1.76
C TYR A 226 22.02 14.85 0.69
N LYS A 227 21.49 16.01 0.30
CA LYS A 227 22.17 16.98 -0.58
C LYS A 227 23.27 17.79 0.14
N SER A 228 23.07 18.10 1.42
CA SER A 228 23.94 18.98 2.21
C SER A 228 24.95 18.26 3.11
N SER A 229 24.71 16.99 3.45
CA SER A 229 25.61 16.19 4.28
C SER A 229 26.97 15.91 3.61
N PRO A 230 28.09 15.89 4.36
CA PRO A 230 29.40 15.43 3.85
C PRO A 230 29.36 13.99 3.32
N GLU A 231 28.35 13.22 3.70
CA GLU A 231 27.99 11.94 3.11
C GLU A 231 27.03 12.18 1.93
N LYS A 232 27.53 12.73 0.81
CA LYS A 232 26.79 12.81 -0.46
C LYS A 232 26.41 11.41 -0.93
N GLY A 233 25.30 10.90 -0.45
CA GLY A 233 24.66 9.69 -0.93
C GLY A 233 23.85 10.04 -2.16
N LEU A 234 24.51 10.32 -3.29
CA LEU A 234 23.85 10.68 -4.55
C LEU A 234 22.76 9.66 -4.93
N ARG A 235 23.03 8.39 -4.65
CA ARG A 235 22.05 7.29 -4.72
C ARG A 235 20.77 7.53 -3.91
N MET A 236 20.90 7.89 -2.62
CA MET A 236 19.73 8.15 -1.77
C MET A 236 18.95 9.35 -2.31
N VAL A 237 19.64 10.40 -2.78
CA VAL A 237 19.00 11.56 -3.39
C VAL A 237 18.15 11.14 -4.60
N HIS A 238 18.72 10.38 -5.54
CA HIS A 238 17.97 9.88 -6.70
C HIS A 238 16.78 9.00 -6.29
N SER A 239 16.97 8.06 -5.37
CA SER A 239 15.88 7.21 -4.87
C SER A 239 14.74 8.05 -4.25
N ILE A 240 15.08 9.05 -3.43
CA ILE A 240 14.11 9.96 -2.80
C ILE A 240 13.37 10.77 -3.87
N GLU A 241 14.08 11.33 -4.86
CA GLU A 241 13.46 12.09 -5.95
C GLU A 241 12.49 11.25 -6.78
N MET A 242 12.83 9.97 -7.05
CA MET A 242 11.93 9.06 -7.76
C MET A 242 10.65 8.77 -6.96
N GLY A 243 10.76 8.52 -5.66
CA GLY A 243 9.61 8.30 -4.80
C GLY A 243 8.74 9.56 -4.67
N TRP A 244 9.38 10.71 -4.48
CA TRP A 244 8.72 12.01 -4.38
C TRP A 244 7.94 12.34 -5.65
N PHE A 245 8.52 12.14 -6.85
CA PHE A 245 7.84 12.41 -8.12
C PHE A 245 6.53 11.61 -8.27
N ILE A 246 6.54 10.34 -7.87
CA ILE A 246 5.33 9.52 -7.90
C ILE A 246 4.30 10.06 -6.90
N LEU A 247 4.73 10.40 -5.68
CA LEU A 247 3.84 10.91 -4.66
C LEU A 247 3.21 12.25 -5.09
N ASP A 248 4.02 13.19 -5.58
CA ASP A 248 3.60 14.50 -6.09
C ASP A 248 2.59 14.36 -7.24
N LYS A 249 2.87 13.46 -8.20
CA LYS A 249 1.94 13.13 -9.28
C LYS A 249 0.57 12.69 -8.76
N TYR A 250 0.53 11.87 -7.71
CA TYR A 250 -0.73 11.41 -7.12
C TYR A 250 -1.38 12.45 -6.22
N TYR A 251 -0.59 13.30 -5.57
CA TYR A 251 -1.06 14.42 -4.77
C TYR A 251 -1.78 15.46 -5.64
N ALA A 252 -1.23 15.81 -6.81
CA ALA A 252 -1.89 16.67 -7.78
C ALA A 252 -3.25 16.11 -8.28
N LEU A 253 -3.40 14.78 -8.30
CA LEU A 253 -4.68 14.14 -8.65
C LEU A 253 -5.71 14.18 -7.52
N VAL A 254 -5.32 14.56 -6.30
CA VAL A 254 -6.28 14.78 -5.21
C VAL A 254 -7.11 16.04 -5.46
N GLU A 255 -6.50 17.09 -6.02
CA GLU A 255 -7.21 18.33 -6.37
C GLU A 255 -8.33 18.09 -7.38
N SER A 256 -8.14 17.13 -8.30
CA SER A 256 -9.16 16.78 -9.29
C SER A 256 -10.26 15.87 -8.74
N THR A 257 -10.17 15.38 -7.50
CA THR A 257 -11.21 14.53 -6.90
C THR A 257 -11.99 15.33 -5.84
N PRO A 258 -13.23 15.78 -6.12
CA PRO A 258 -13.99 16.69 -5.25
C PRO A 258 -14.29 16.10 -3.87
N VAL A 259 -14.28 14.78 -3.73
CA VAL A 259 -14.52 14.09 -2.46
C VAL A 259 -13.44 14.42 -1.42
N TYR A 260 -12.18 14.61 -1.84
CA TYR A 260 -11.10 15.00 -0.94
C TYR A 260 -11.24 16.43 -0.43
N ALA A 261 -11.63 17.37 -1.31
CA ALA A 261 -11.96 18.74 -0.90
C ALA A 261 -13.11 18.76 0.11
N ALA A 262 -14.18 17.99 -0.16
CA ALA A 262 -15.31 17.84 0.75
C ALA A 262 -14.93 17.21 2.10
N ALA A 263 -13.95 16.29 2.13
CA ALA A 263 -13.42 15.74 3.37
C ALA A 263 -12.58 16.75 4.18
N MET A 264 -11.92 17.72 3.52
CA MET A 264 -11.11 18.77 4.16
C MET A 264 -11.89 19.94 4.70
N LEU A 265 -13.12 20.14 4.23
CA LEU A 265 -14.05 21.12 4.77
C LEU A 265 -14.34 20.93 6.28
N ARG A 266 -13.86 19.83 6.87
CA ARG A 266 -13.66 19.44 8.28
C ARG A 266 -13.57 20.50 9.40
N LEU A 267 -13.31 21.79 9.19
CA LEU A 267 -12.76 22.66 10.26
C LEU A 267 -13.46 23.99 10.59
N ARG A 268 -14.60 24.40 10.02
CA ARG A 268 -15.20 25.75 10.27
C ARG A 268 -16.72 25.74 10.45
N VAL A 269 -17.27 25.93 11.67
CA VAL A 269 -18.73 26.07 11.87
C VAL A 269 -19.16 26.78 13.20
N GLN A 270 -20.08 27.76 13.13
CA GLN A 270 -21.38 28.00 13.85
C GLN A 270 -22.15 29.32 13.41
N PRO A 271 -23.50 29.41 13.59
CA PRO A 271 -24.71 29.25 12.71
C PRO A 271 -25.19 30.46 11.86
N THR A 272 -26.09 30.20 10.88
CA THR A 272 -27.34 30.99 10.67
C THR A 272 -28.46 30.18 9.97
N SER A 273 -29.71 30.58 10.19
CA SER A 273 -30.95 29.96 9.73
C SER A 273 -31.46 30.58 8.41
N GLN A 274 -31.15 29.99 7.26
CA GLN A 274 -31.94 30.16 6.02
C GLN A 274 -31.52 29.16 4.93
N GLU A 275 -32.47 28.83 4.05
CA GLU A 275 -32.51 27.60 3.23
C GLU A 275 -31.76 27.67 1.89
N ASP A 276 -31.26 26.49 1.51
CA ASP A 276 -31.00 25.92 0.17
C ASP A 276 -29.79 26.34 -0.71
N GLU A 277 -29.20 27.53 -0.57
CA GLU A 277 -27.86 27.84 -1.14
C GLU A 277 -26.91 28.46 -0.09
N ASP A 278 -27.49 29.22 0.84
CA ASP A 278 -26.77 29.89 1.92
C ASP A 278 -26.17 28.92 2.95
N MET A 279 -26.62 27.66 3.05
CA MET A 279 -26.06 26.70 4.01
C MET A 279 -24.61 26.28 3.70
N PHE A 280 -24.22 26.22 2.43
CA PHE A 280 -22.84 25.91 2.03
C PHE A 280 -21.94 27.14 2.10
N MET A 281 -22.44 28.30 1.69
CA MET A 281 -21.70 29.57 1.80
C MET A 281 -21.53 29.99 3.26
N ALA A 282 -22.58 29.89 4.08
CA ALA A 282 -22.50 30.09 5.54
C ALA A 282 -21.60 29.05 6.21
N PHE A 283 -21.44 27.85 5.64
CA PHE A 283 -20.50 26.86 6.12
C PHE A 283 -19.03 27.25 5.82
N ILE A 284 -18.75 27.87 4.67
CA ILE A 284 -17.40 28.31 4.28
C ILE A 284 -16.97 29.60 5.00
N GLU A 285 -17.90 30.54 5.24
CA GLU A 285 -17.62 31.88 5.79
C GLU A 285 -17.40 31.91 7.32
N ASP A 286 -17.48 30.76 7.99
CA ASP A 286 -17.59 30.67 9.45
C ASP A 286 -16.27 30.42 10.21
N LYS A 287 -16.27 30.62 11.54
CA LYS A 287 -15.09 30.43 12.41
C LYS A 287 -14.78 28.95 12.68
N THR A 288 -13.48 28.67 12.78
CA THR A 288 -12.93 27.32 12.97
C THR A 288 -13.27 26.69 14.33
N ILE A 289 -13.80 25.45 14.35
CA ILE A 289 -13.88 24.64 15.58
C ILE A 289 -12.61 23.80 15.69
N ASP A 290 -11.93 23.90 16.82
CA ASP A 290 -10.82 23.01 17.17
C ASP A 290 -11.37 21.68 17.71
N LEU A 291 -11.46 20.69 16.81
CA LEU A 291 -11.88 19.33 17.16
C LEU A 291 -10.80 18.57 17.96
N ASP A 292 -9.53 18.98 17.85
CA ASP A 292 -8.42 18.35 18.57
C ASP A 292 -8.50 18.68 20.07
N ALA A 293 -8.92 19.90 20.40
CA ALA A 293 -9.26 20.29 21.77
C ALA A 293 -10.43 19.49 22.36
N LEU A 294 -11.35 19.03 21.50
CA LEU A 294 -12.54 18.25 21.89
C LEU A 294 -12.30 16.73 21.90
N LYS A 295 -11.16 16.25 21.37
CA LYS A 295 -10.82 14.81 21.26
C LYS A 295 -11.91 13.95 20.62
N ILE A 296 -12.64 14.50 19.65
CA ILE A 296 -13.68 13.79 18.90
C ILE A 296 -13.32 13.73 17.42
N THR A 297 -13.67 12.63 16.76
CA THR A 297 -13.46 12.53 15.31
C THR A 297 -14.50 13.38 14.57
N PRO A 298 -14.20 13.86 13.34
CA PRO A 298 -15.18 14.58 12.53
C PRO A 298 -16.45 13.76 12.29
N LEU A 299 -16.31 12.44 12.13
CA LEU A 299 -17.45 11.53 11.99
C LEU A 299 -18.31 11.53 13.26
N GLN A 300 -17.70 11.39 14.44
CA GLN A 300 -18.40 11.45 15.72
C GLN A 300 -19.16 12.78 15.89
N TRP A 301 -18.56 13.91 15.48
CA TRP A 301 -19.22 15.22 15.53
C TRP A 301 -20.49 15.28 14.66
N TRP A 302 -20.44 14.78 13.42
CA TRP A 302 -21.61 14.73 12.52
C TRP A 302 -22.68 13.73 12.96
N LEU A 303 -22.30 12.73 13.76
CA LEU A 303 -23.24 11.77 14.32
C LEU A 303 -24.04 12.34 15.51
N VAL A 304 -23.61 13.45 16.11
CA VAL A 304 -24.30 14.12 17.22
C VAL A 304 -25.72 14.56 16.80
N PRO A 305 -26.79 14.21 17.57
CA PRO A 305 -28.18 14.50 17.20
C PRO A 305 -28.45 15.98 16.88
N GLU A 306 -27.80 16.90 17.58
CA GLU A 306 -27.88 18.34 17.36
C GLU A 306 -27.43 18.72 15.94
N GLN A 307 -26.35 18.12 15.43
CA GLN A 307 -25.85 18.39 14.08
C GLN A 307 -26.73 17.77 13.00
N ARG A 308 -27.28 16.58 13.25
CA ARG A 308 -28.22 15.93 12.32
C ARG A 308 -29.51 16.74 12.15
N ARG A 309 -30.02 17.33 13.23
CA ARG A 309 -31.18 18.22 13.20
C ARG A 309 -30.87 19.54 12.48
N ARG A 310 -29.66 20.05 12.67
CA ARG A 310 -29.21 21.34 12.12
C ARG A 310 -28.89 21.29 10.63
N TYR A 311 -28.38 20.16 10.15
CA TYR A 311 -27.91 19.98 8.77
C TYR A 311 -28.47 18.70 8.14
N PRO A 312 -29.80 18.59 7.93
CA PRO A 312 -30.46 17.31 7.60
C PRO A 312 -29.98 16.67 6.28
N ARG A 313 -29.55 17.47 5.30
CA ARG A 313 -29.00 16.96 4.03
C ARG A 313 -27.47 16.86 4.06
N LEU A 314 -26.80 17.90 4.57
CA LEU A 314 -25.35 17.98 4.59
C LEU A 314 -24.73 16.91 5.52
N HIS A 315 -25.30 16.63 6.70
CA HIS A 315 -24.75 15.58 7.58
C HIS A 315 -24.74 14.20 6.91
N ARG A 316 -25.74 13.87 6.08
CA ARG A 316 -25.80 12.59 5.36
C ARG A 316 -24.69 12.50 4.31
N MET A 317 -24.48 13.58 3.55
CA MET A 317 -23.38 13.66 2.58
C MET A 317 -22.03 13.57 3.30
N THR A 318 -21.84 14.31 4.38
CA THR A 318 -20.57 14.34 5.09
C THR A 318 -20.26 13.02 5.79
N ILE A 319 -21.26 12.36 6.39
CA ILE A 319 -21.08 11.00 6.94
C ILE A 319 -20.67 10.02 5.85
N ASN A 320 -21.33 10.04 4.69
CA ASN A 320 -20.98 9.16 3.57
C ASN A 320 -19.52 9.37 3.13
N ILE A 321 -19.05 10.62 3.06
CA ILE A 321 -17.68 10.95 2.64
C ILE A 321 -16.65 10.57 3.72
N LEU A 322 -16.92 10.91 4.98
CA LEU A 322 -16.01 10.64 6.09
C LEU A 322 -15.90 9.16 6.46
N SER A 323 -16.91 8.37 6.12
CA SER A 323 -16.90 6.91 6.31
C SER A 323 -16.09 6.17 5.24
N ILE A 324 -15.60 6.86 4.20
CA ILE A 324 -14.74 6.25 3.18
C ILE A 324 -13.38 6.01 3.82
N ALA A 325 -13.02 4.73 3.91
CA ALA A 325 -11.72 4.32 4.41
C ALA A 325 -10.62 4.79 3.42
N PRO A 326 -9.54 5.41 3.94
CA PRO A 326 -8.41 5.87 3.13
C PRO A 326 -7.51 4.73 2.62
N SER A 327 -7.59 3.60 3.31
CA SER A 327 -6.73 2.42 3.19
C SER A 327 -7.57 1.18 2.89
N TRP A 328 -6.97 0.19 2.22
CA TRP A 328 -7.60 -1.12 2.00
C TRP A 328 -7.14 -2.16 3.03
N ALA A 329 -6.43 -1.73 4.08
CA ALA A 329 -5.88 -2.61 5.11
C ALA A 329 -6.97 -3.39 5.86
N GLU A 330 -8.12 -2.80 6.13
CA GLU A 330 -9.23 -3.47 6.81
C GLU A 330 -9.81 -4.62 5.96
N PRO A 331 -10.19 -4.42 4.67
CA PRO A 331 -10.49 -5.54 3.77
C PRO A 331 -9.36 -6.56 3.64
N GLU A 332 -8.10 -6.14 3.55
CA GLU A 332 -6.95 -7.05 3.43
C GLU A 332 -6.74 -7.92 4.69
N GLN A 333 -6.95 -7.35 5.87
CA GLN A 333 -6.93 -8.07 7.13
C GLN A 333 -8.04 -9.12 7.18
N GLN A 334 -9.24 -8.78 6.70
CA GLN A 334 -10.34 -9.71 6.59
C GLN A 334 -10.02 -10.86 5.64
N PHE A 335 -9.47 -10.58 4.45
CA PHE A 335 -9.06 -11.63 3.50
C PHE A 335 -7.91 -12.50 4.04
N SER A 336 -7.02 -11.91 4.84
CA SER A 336 -5.97 -12.65 5.55
C SER A 336 -6.55 -13.52 6.69
N GLY A 337 -7.65 -13.09 7.31
CA GLY A 337 -8.48 -13.90 8.20
C GLY A 337 -9.10 -15.09 7.47
N ALA A 338 -9.79 -14.83 6.36
CA ALA A 338 -10.40 -15.85 5.51
C ALA A 338 -9.41 -16.92 5.03
N ARG A 339 -8.15 -16.56 4.81
CA ARG A 339 -7.04 -17.49 4.51
C ARG A 339 -6.82 -18.55 5.59
N ARG A 340 -7.05 -18.19 6.86
CA ARG A 340 -6.98 -19.11 8.01
C ARG A 340 -8.24 -19.97 8.11
N THR A 341 -9.39 -19.40 7.78
CA THR A 341 -10.68 -20.12 7.67
C THR A 341 -10.64 -21.18 6.56
N GLN A 342 -10.01 -20.88 5.43
CA GLN A 342 -9.79 -21.81 4.32
C GLN A 342 -8.32 -21.93 3.90
N SER A 343 -7.67 -23.00 4.37
CA SER A 343 -6.35 -23.43 3.89
C SER A 343 -6.39 -23.89 2.43
N TRP A 344 -5.26 -23.78 1.69
CA TRP A 344 -5.17 -24.18 0.27
C TRP A 344 -5.55 -25.65 0.03
N GLU A 345 -5.37 -26.49 1.04
CA GLU A 345 -5.60 -27.94 0.97
C GLU A 345 -7.06 -28.31 1.25
N ARG A 346 -7.87 -27.37 1.76
CA ARG A 346 -9.27 -27.59 2.15
C ARG A 346 -10.18 -26.48 1.61
N LEU A 347 -10.30 -26.42 0.29
CA LEU A 347 -11.30 -25.58 -0.42
C LEU A 347 -12.69 -26.24 -0.33
N ARG A 348 -13.26 -26.31 0.88
CA ARG A 348 -14.52 -27.02 1.14
C ARG A 348 -15.74 -26.12 1.33
N LEU A 349 -15.57 -24.81 1.56
CA LEU A 349 -16.73 -23.90 1.66
C LEU A 349 -16.90 -23.14 0.35
N SER A 350 -18.14 -22.95 -0.06
CA SER A 350 -18.51 -22.06 -1.15
C SER A 350 -18.04 -20.62 -0.85
N PRO A 351 -17.79 -19.80 -1.89
CA PRO A 351 -17.51 -18.37 -1.71
C PRO A 351 -18.60 -17.64 -0.89
N GLN A 352 -19.86 -18.04 -1.04
CA GLN A 352 -21.00 -17.49 -0.32
C GLN A 352 -20.94 -17.80 1.18
N ASN A 353 -20.61 -19.03 1.56
CA ASN A 353 -20.51 -19.41 2.97
C ASN A 353 -19.25 -18.84 3.62
N LEU A 354 -18.17 -18.70 2.86
CA LEU A 354 -16.99 -17.96 3.31
C LEU A 354 -17.36 -16.49 3.58
N GLN A 355 -18.08 -15.83 2.68
CA GLN A 355 -18.53 -14.45 2.87
C GLN A 355 -19.41 -14.31 4.11
N ARG A 356 -20.40 -15.19 4.30
CA ARG A 356 -21.29 -15.18 5.48
C ARG A 356 -20.49 -15.32 6.78
N LEU A 357 -19.60 -16.29 6.84
CA LEU A 357 -18.78 -16.56 8.03
C LEU A 357 -17.88 -15.37 8.39
N GLU A 358 -17.24 -14.76 7.40
CA GLU A 358 -16.40 -13.57 7.60
C GLU A 358 -17.23 -12.35 8.06
N CYS A 359 -18.41 -12.11 7.47
CA CYS A 359 -19.32 -11.05 7.89
C CYS A 359 -19.82 -11.24 9.33
N MET A 360 -20.30 -12.45 9.65
CA MET A 360 -20.79 -12.80 10.98
C MET A 360 -19.69 -12.67 12.04
N GLY A 361 -18.47 -13.13 11.74
CA GLY A 361 -17.32 -12.96 12.61
C GLY A 361 -16.99 -11.49 12.87
N ASN A 362 -17.05 -10.64 11.83
CA ASN A 362 -16.82 -9.20 11.99
C ASN A 362 -17.93 -8.53 12.82
N TRP A 363 -19.21 -8.85 12.57
CA TRP A 363 -20.33 -8.30 13.36
C TRP A 363 -20.25 -8.68 14.83
N PHE A 364 -19.90 -9.93 15.11
CA PHE A 364 -19.70 -10.40 16.48
C PHE A 364 -18.52 -9.68 17.16
N ALA A 365 -17.38 -9.56 16.47
CA ALA A 365 -16.21 -8.84 16.99
C ALA A 365 -16.49 -7.36 17.28
N ARG A 366 -17.42 -6.74 16.55
CA ARG A 366 -17.85 -5.35 16.75
C ARG A 366 -19.01 -5.19 17.72
N ASN A 367 -19.46 -6.27 18.38
CA ASN A 367 -20.63 -6.29 19.26
C ASN A 367 -21.92 -5.77 18.59
N LEU A 368 -22.05 -5.98 17.28
CA LEU A 368 -23.25 -5.62 16.53
C LEU A 368 -24.34 -6.70 16.64
N VAL A 369 -23.93 -7.93 16.97
CA VAL A 369 -24.80 -9.08 17.18
C VAL A 369 -24.40 -9.79 18.47
N SER A 370 -25.39 -10.25 19.21
CA SER A 370 -25.22 -11.07 20.41
C SER A 370 -24.78 -12.50 20.05
N SER A 371 -24.29 -13.25 21.04
CA SER A 371 -23.97 -14.67 20.85
C SER A 371 -25.19 -15.51 20.48
N GLU A 372 -26.39 -15.12 20.95
CA GLU A 372 -27.65 -15.80 20.62
C GLU A 372 -28.04 -15.56 19.16
N GLU A 373 -27.98 -14.31 18.70
CA GLU A 373 -28.23 -13.97 17.28
C GLU A 373 -27.21 -14.62 16.35
N LEU A 374 -25.94 -14.68 16.75
CA LEU A 374 -24.89 -15.38 16.00
C LEU A 374 -25.22 -16.86 15.83
N LEU A 375 -25.67 -17.54 16.89
CA LEU A 375 -26.04 -18.95 16.83
C LEU A 375 -27.23 -19.17 15.89
N VAL A 376 -28.25 -18.31 15.92
CA VAL A 376 -29.40 -18.40 15.01
C VAL A 376 -28.95 -18.24 13.56
N MET A 377 -28.15 -17.21 13.25
CA MET A 377 -27.62 -17.00 11.91
C MET A 377 -26.73 -18.17 11.42
N MET A 378 -26.02 -18.85 12.32
CA MET A 378 -25.22 -20.04 11.97
C MET A 378 -26.11 -21.24 11.63
N VAL A 379 -27.21 -21.43 12.36
CA VAL A 379 -28.18 -22.51 12.10
C VAL A 379 -28.89 -22.28 10.76
N GLU A 380 -29.39 -21.07 10.51
CA GLU A 380 -30.02 -20.69 9.24
C GLU A 380 -29.07 -20.87 8.04
N ALA A 381 -27.79 -20.51 8.21
CA ALA A 381 -26.79 -20.69 7.15
C ALA A 381 -26.51 -22.15 6.79
N VAL A 382 -26.66 -23.08 7.73
CA VAL A 382 -26.53 -24.53 7.50
C VAL A 382 -27.78 -25.08 6.81
N GLU A 383 -28.97 -24.62 7.21
CA GLU A 383 -30.25 -25.05 6.61
C GLU A 383 -30.38 -24.62 5.13
N MET A 384 -29.80 -23.46 4.76
CA MET A 384 -29.80 -22.99 3.36
C MET A 384 -28.91 -23.80 2.41
N ASP A 385 -27.89 -24.52 2.91
CA ASP A 385 -27.04 -25.38 2.07
C ASP A 385 -27.75 -26.69 1.68
N ASP A 386 -28.74 -27.14 2.46
CA ASP A 386 -29.51 -28.35 2.19
C ASP A 386 -30.58 -28.16 1.10
N GLU A 387 -31.01 -26.92 0.83
CA GLU A 387 -31.99 -26.60 -0.23
C GLU A 387 -31.37 -26.35 -1.61
N MET A 388 -30.05 -26.17 -1.72
CA MET A 388 -29.36 -25.84 -2.98
C MET A 388 -28.74 -27.05 -3.70
N ASN A 389 -29.19 -28.27 -3.41
CA ASN A 389 -28.90 -29.45 -4.22
C ASN A 389 -29.83 -29.49 -5.44
N ILE A 390 -29.77 -28.45 -6.28
CA ILE A 390 -30.43 -28.42 -7.58
C ILE A 390 -29.44 -29.02 -8.58
N ASP A 391 -29.80 -30.16 -9.17
CA ASP A 391 -29.10 -30.79 -10.30
C ASP A 391 -28.83 -29.73 -11.38
N PHE A 392 -27.56 -29.44 -11.61
CA PHE A 392 -27.12 -28.64 -12.75
C PHE A 392 -27.09 -29.58 -13.95
N ASP A 393 -28.20 -29.67 -14.68
CA ASP A 393 -28.22 -30.32 -16.00
C ASP A 393 -27.27 -29.56 -16.94
N GLU A 394 -26.28 -30.30 -17.46
CA GLU A 394 -25.11 -29.82 -18.18
C GLU A 394 -25.37 -29.63 -19.69
N GLU A 395 -26.52 -29.07 -20.07
CA GLU A 395 -26.84 -28.77 -21.49
C GLU A 395 -27.17 -27.29 -21.72
N ASP A 396 -26.57 -26.76 -22.79
CA ASP A 396 -26.74 -25.42 -23.39
C ASP A 396 -25.87 -24.25 -22.89
N TRP A 397 -24.63 -24.21 -23.38
CA TRP A 397 -23.87 -22.95 -23.59
C TRP A 397 -23.23 -22.84 -24.98
N ALA A 398 -23.95 -23.24 -26.04
CA ALA A 398 -23.54 -22.93 -27.41
C ALA A 398 -24.31 -21.72 -27.96
N VAL A 399 -23.81 -20.50 -27.70
CA VAL A 399 -23.80 -19.35 -28.65
C VAL A 399 -22.62 -18.44 -28.35
#